data_AF-A0A319DGR5-F1
#
_entry.id   AF-A0A319DGR5-F1
#
_cell.length_a   1.000
_cell.length_b   1.000
_cell.length_c   1.000
_cell.angle_alpha   90.00
_cell.angle_beta   90.00
_cell.angle_gamma   90.00
#
_symmetry.space_group_name_H-M   'P 1'
#
loop_
_entity.id
_entity.type
_entity.pdbx_description
1 polymer ?
#
loop_
_entity_poly.entity_id
_entity_poly.type
_entity_poly.pdbx_seq_one_letter_code
_entity_poly.pdbx_strand_id
1 'polypeptide(L)'
;MTGLTPAQLATFHENGYLVLPDYLTPTEISACLTETQHLLDTFPLETHPLTQFTTGDDRSASSSHVGDDYFLTSGDKIRFFFEPDAFTPADPTTNTPPTLTKPKQLAVNKIGHSLHTLSPAFSNISLSARNAAIAKSLGFADPRVLQSMVICKQPSIGGAVPNHRDSEFLYTDPPSAVGWWFALQDAGPGNATLGMYRGSHRGEKGGRVRR
;
A
#
# COMPACT_ATOMS: atom_id res chain seq x y z
N MET A 1 24.72 -5.53 10.06
CA MET A 1 23.72 -6.46 9.49
C MET A 1 24.08 -6.76 8.05
N THR A 2 23.92 -8.02 7.63
CA THR A 2 24.16 -8.45 6.24
C THR A 2 22.96 -8.08 5.36
N GLY A 3 23.22 -7.53 4.17
CA GLY A 3 22.20 -7.31 3.15
C GLY A 3 21.79 -8.62 2.46
N LEU A 4 21.43 -8.54 1.18
CA LEU A 4 21.07 -9.73 0.40
C LEU A 4 22.30 -10.59 0.10
N THR A 5 22.12 -11.91 0.09
CA THR A 5 23.13 -12.83 -0.43
C THR A 5 23.24 -12.70 -1.96
N PRO A 6 24.35 -13.12 -2.59
CA PRO A 6 24.47 -13.11 -4.05
C PRO A 6 23.33 -13.85 -4.77
N ALA A 7 22.85 -14.98 -4.22
CA ALA A 7 21.75 -15.74 -4.77
C ALA A 7 20.40 -15.00 -4.67
N GLN A 8 20.15 -14.33 -3.53
CA GLN A 8 18.96 -13.49 -3.35
C GLN A 8 18.98 -12.29 -4.30
N LEU A 9 20.13 -11.64 -4.46
CA LEU A 9 20.31 -10.52 -5.37
C LEU A 9 20.07 -10.94 -6.83
N ALA A 10 20.66 -12.07 -7.25
CA ALA A 10 20.43 -12.63 -8.58
C ALA A 10 18.94 -12.96 -8.80
N THR A 11 18.27 -13.55 -7.81
CA THR A 11 16.84 -13.85 -7.86
C THR A 11 16.00 -12.58 -8.03
N PHE A 12 16.31 -11.51 -7.28
CA PHE A 12 15.62 -10.23 -7.41
C PHE A 12 15.78 -9.65 -8.82
N HIS A 13 17.01 -9.61 -9.35
CA HIS A 13 17.28 -9.10 -10.70
C HIS A 13 16.64 -9.94 -11.80
N GLU A 14 16.53 -11.26 -11.60
CA GLU A 14 15.90 -12.15 -12.56
C GLU A 14 14.37 -12.02 -12.56
N ASN A 15 13.77 -11.99 -11.38
CA ASN A 15 12.32 -12.07 -11.22
C ASN A 15 11.62 -10.71 -11.21
N GLY A 16 12.32 -9.65 -10.79
CA GLY A 16 11.73 -8.34 -10.48
C GLY A 16 11.15 -8.23 -9.07
N TYR A 17 11.24 -9.31 -8.28
CA TYR A 17 10.81 -9.36 -6.89
C TYR A 17 11.57 -10.45 -6.14
N LEU A 18 11.58 -10.36 -4.81
CA LEU A 18 12.17 -11.34 -3.91
C LEU A 18 11.27 -11.51 -2.68
N VAL A 19 11.02 -12.76 -2.29
CA VAL A 19 10.28 -13.08 -1.06
C VAL A 19 11.27 -13.41 0.03
N LEU A 20 11.16 -12.71 1.16
CA LEU A 20 11.95 -12.95 2.37
C LEU A 20 10.99 -13.45 3.47
N PRO A 21 10.92 -14.77 3.73
CA PRO A 21 10.07 -15.28 4.79
C PRO A 21 10.57 -14.81 6.16
N ASP A 22 9.65 -14.67 7.11
CA ASP A 22 9.93 -14.35 8.52
C ASP A 22 10.79 -13.09 8.72
N TYR A 23 10.64 -12.10 7.82
CA TYR A 23 11.47 -10.89 7.84
C TYR A 23 11.17 -9.96 9.03
N LEU A 24 9.90 -9.88 9.42
CA LEU A 24 9.45 -9.18 10.62
C LEU A 24 9.24 -10.19 11.75
N THR A 25 9.61 -9.80 12.96
CA THR A 25 9.34 -10.59 14.15
C THR A 25 7.86 -10.50 14.54
N PRO A 26 7.32 -11.50 15.28
CA PRO A 26 5.95 -11.44 15.79
C PRO A 26 5.64 -10.16 16.59
N THR A 27 6.62 -9.64 17.33
CA THR A 27 6.49 -8.40 18.11
C THR A 27 6.36 -7.17 17.20
N GLU A 28 7.17 -7.09 16.14
CA GLU A 28 7.06 -6.00 15.15
C GLU A 28 5.72 -6.02 14.42
N ILE A 29 5.26 -7.22 14.03
CA ILE A 29 3.94 -7.41 13.40
C ILE A 29 2.83 -6.96 14.36
N SER A 30 2.87 -7.42 15.61
CA SER A 30 1.87 -7.07 16.64
C SER A 30 1.83 -5.56 16.91
N ALA A 31 2.99 -4.90 16.95
CA ALA A 31 3.08 -3.45 17.11
C ALA A 31 2.43 -2.70 15.94
N CYS A 32 2.69 -3.13 14.69
CA CYS A 32 2.07 -2.51 13.51
C CYS A 32 0.57 -2.75 13.44
N LEU A 33 0.09 -3.94 13.80
CA LEU A 33 -1.35 -4.25 13.87
C LEU A 33 -2.05 -3.43 14.96
N THR A 34 -1.46 -3.34 16.15
CA THR A 34 -1.99 -2.55 17.26
C THR A 34 -2.09 -1.07 16.88
N GLU A 35 -1.04 -0.53 16.27
CA GLU A 35 -1.03 0.84 15.77
C GLU A 35 -2.08 1.06 14.68
N THR A 36 -2.21 0.12 13.73
CA THR A 36 -3.24 0.21 12.68
C THR A 36 -4.63 0.26 13.30
N GLN A 37 -4.93 -0.60 14.26
CA GLN A 37 -6.22 -0.61 14.96
C GLN A 37 -6.45 0.70 15.71
N HIS A 38 -5.44 1.20 16.42
CA HIS A 38 -5.52 2.49 17.11
C HIS A 38 -5.82 3.64 16.15
N LEU A 39 -5.14 3.71 15.00
CA LEU A 39 -5.39 4.72 13.97
C LEU A 39 -6.81 4.63 13.43
N LEU A 40 -7.30 3.41 13.15
CA LEU A 40 -8.67 3.17 12.68
C LEU A 40 -9.73 3.55 13.72
N ASP A 41 -9.46 3.37 15.01
CA ASP A 41 -10.39 3.72 16.07
C ASP A 41 -10.43 5.23 16.33
N THR A 42 -9.29 5.90 16.24
CA THR A 42 -9.13 7.28 16.71
C THR A 42 -9.28 8.35 15.63
N PHE A 43 -9.24 8.01 14.34
CA PHE A 43 -9.39 9.03 13.31
C PHE A 43 -10.79 9.68 13.35
N PRO A 44 -10.87 11.02 13.25
CA PRO A 44 -12.15 11.74 13.33
C PRO A 44 -12.91 11.57 12.02
N LEU A 45 -14.03 10.85 12.06
CA LEU A 45 -14.87 10.62 10.89
C LEU A 45 -15.66 11.89 10.52
N GLU A 46 -16.05 12.65 11.53
CA GLU A 46 -16.90 13.84 11.46
C GLU A 46 -16.25 14.97 10.66
N THR A 47 -14.91 15.05 10.69
CA THR A 47 -14.13 16.03 9.93
C THR A 47 -13.48 15.43 8.68
N HIS A 48 -13.73 14.16 8.38
CA HIS A 48 -13.12 13.48 7.24
C HIS A 48 -13.90 13.79 5.96
N PRO A 49 -13.23 14.10 4.83
CA PRO A 49 -13.90 14.38 3.54
C PRO A 49 -14.51 13.15 2.85
N LEU A 50 -14.60 12.01 3.53
CA LEU A 50 -15.04 10.71 3.00
C LEU A 50 -14.36 10.26 1.68
N THR A 51 -13.13 10.72 1.42
CA THR A 51 -12.35 10.37 0.22
C THR A 51 -12.24 8.86 0.01
N GLN A 52 -12.60 8.41 -1.20
CA GLN A 52 -12.53 7.01 -1.61
C GLN A 52 -11.24 6.72 -2.38
N PHE A 53 -10.73 5.49 -2.29
CA PHE A 53 -9.60 5.04 -3.09
C PHE A 53 -10.05 4.48 -4.45
N THR A 54 -9.50 5.01 -5.55
CA THR A 54 -9.72 4.51 -6.91
C THR A 54 -8.41 4.44 -7.68
N THR A 55 -8.15 3.35 -8.40
CA THR A 55 -7.00 3.23 -9.30
C THR A 55 -7.35 3.73 -10.70
N GLY A 56 -7.34 5.06 -10.93
CA GLY A 56 -7.20 5.73 -12.24
C GLY A 56 -8.18 5.46 -13.40
N ASP A 57 -8.90 4.33 -13.44
CA ASP A 57 -9.54 3.77 -14.63
C ASP A 57 -11.06 3.62 -14.53
N ASP A 58 -11.68 4.02 -13.41
CA ASP A 58 -13.14 3.94 -13.22
C ASP A 58 -13.87 5.07 -13.98
N ARG A 59 -14.08 4.83 -15.27
CA ARG A 59 -14.87 5.72 -16.17
C ARG A 59 -16.35 5.86 -15.78
N SER A 60 -16.84 5.11 -14.78
CA SER A 60 -18.24 5.15 -14.30
C SER A 60 -18.46 6.14 -13.15
N ALA A 61 -17.40 6.64 -12.52
CA ALA A 61 -17.51 7.60 -11.44
C ALA A 61 -17.77 9.01 -12.01
N SER A 62 -19.01 9.47 -11.92
CA SER A 62 -19.39 10.88 -12.14
C SER A 62 -18.78 11.84 -11.11
N SER A 63 -18.00 11.34 -10.15
CA SER A 63 -17.13 12.15 -9.29
C SER A 63 -15.83 12.46 -10.03
N SER A 64 -15.59 13.74 -10.29
CA SER A 64 -14.40 14.29 -10.93
C SER A 64 -13.11 13.64 -10.42
N HIS A 65 -12.57 12.72 -11.22
CA HIS A 65 -11.26 12.10 -11.05
C HIS A 65 -10.13 13.10 -11.33
N VAL A 66 -9.64 13.76 -10.27
CA VAL A 66 -8.22 14.05 -10.00
C VAL A 66 -8.16 14.18 -8.48
N GLY A 67 -7.23 13.46 -7.84
CA GLY A 67 -7.13 13.35 -6.38
C GLY A 67 -7.53 14.63 -5.67
N ASP A 68 -8.55 14.55 -4.83
CA ASP A 68 -8.97 15.69 -4.04
C ASP A 68 -7.77 16.22 -3.23
N ASP A 69 -7.86 17.47 -2.75
CA ASP A 69 -6.78 18.08 -1.96
C ASP A 69 -6.35 17.19 -0.79
N TYR A 70 -7.26 16.36 -0.28
CA TYR A 70 -7.00 15.37 0.75
C TYR A 70 -6.08 14.23 0.31
N PHE A 71 -6.17 13.75 -0.93
CA PHE A 71 -5.17 12.84 -1.48
C PHE A 71 -3.86 13.57 -1.82
N LEU A 72 -3.90 14.66 -2.58
CA LEU A 72 -2.68 15.30 -3.12
C LEU A 72 -1.76 15.85 -2.02
N THR A 73 -2.32 16.31 -0.90
CA THR A 73 -1.53 16.86 0.23
C THR A 73 -1.25 15.84 1.33
N SER A 74 -1.38 14.53 1.04
CA SER A 74 -1.25 13.46 2.05
C SER A 74 0.17 12.91 2.20
N GLY A 75 1.12 13.32 1.36
CA GLY A 75 2.48 12.77 1.29
C GLY A 75 3.26 12.84 2.60
N ASP A 76 2.98 13.84 3.43
CA ASP A 76 3.60 14.11 4.73
C ASP A 76 2.62 13.89 5.90
N LYS A 77 1.53 13.14 5.70
CA LYS A 77 0.46 12.93 6.70
C LYS A 77 0.11 11.47 6.90
N ILE A 78 -0.63 11.19 7.97
CA ILE A 78 -1.42 9.96 8.13
C ILE A 78 -2.88 10.32 7.84
N ARG A 79 -3.39 9.79 6.74
CA ARG A 79 -4.73 10.00 6.19
C ARG A 79 -5.37 8.68 5.79
N PHE A 80 -6.69 8.67 5.70
CA PHE A 80 -7.51 7.48 5.56
C PHE A 80 -8.27 7.54 4.25
N PHE A 81 -8.32 6.42 3.53
CA PHE A 81 -8.99 6.35 2.23
C PHE A 81 -9.94 5.16 2.27
N PHE A 82 -11.21 5.42 1.99
CA PHE A 82 -12.28 4.43 2.10
C PHE A 82 -12.36 3.52 0.87
N GLU A 83 -12.89 2.31 1.06
CA GLU A 83 -13.36 1.50 -0.06
C GLU A 83 -14.55 2.20 -0.75
N PRO A 84 -14.62 2.21 -2.10
CA PRO A 84 -15.78 2.74 -2.80
C PRO A 84 -17.10 2.07 -2.37
N ASP A 85 -17.06 0.74 -2.20
CA ASP A 85 -18.22 -0.07 -1.78
C ASP A 85 -18.57 0.07 -0.29
N ALA A 86 -17.86 0.91 0.47
CA ALA A 86 -18.19 1.18 1.87
C ALA A 86 -19.36 2.14 2.05
N PHE A 87 -19.88 2.77 0.98
CA PHE A 87 -20.93 3.77 1.04
C PHE A 87 -22.24 3.27 0.45
N THR A 88 -23.36 3.80 0.94
CA THR A 88 -24.66 3.62 0.31
C THR A 88 -24.64 4.19 -1.11
N PRO A 89 -25.27 3.53 -2.10
CA PRO A 89 -25.41 4.09 -3.44
C PRO A 89 -25.98 5.51 -3.39
N ALA A 90 -25.40 6.42 -4.16
CA ALA A 90 -25.94 7.78 -4.25
C ALA A 90 -27.33 7.74 -4.88
N ASP A 91 -28.31 8.37 -4.22
CA ASP A 91 -29.61 8.63 -4.82
C ASP A 91 -29.57 9.98 -5.53
N PRO A 92 -29.60 10.03 -6.87
CA PRO A 92 -29.49 11.27 -7.63
C PRO A 92 -30.69 12.23 -7.42
N THR A 93 -31.76 11.77 -6.76
CA THR A 93 -32.94 12.58 -6.44
C THR A 93 -32.88 13.21 -5.05
N THR A 94 -31.93 12.78 -4.20
CA THR A 94 -31.79 13.31 -2.83
C THR A 94 -30.42 13.96 -2.66
N ASN A 95 -30.40 15.12 -1.99
CA ASN A 95 -29.14 15.80 -1.66
C ASN A 95 -28.52 15.22 -0.36
N THR A 96 -28.71 13.92 -0.13
CA THR A 96 -28.30 13.24 1.11
C THR A 96 -26.82 12.87 1.03
N PRO A 97 -26.01 13.18 2.05
CA PRO A 97 -24.60 12.80 2.05
C PRO A 97 -24.42 11.27 2.07
N PRO A 98 -23.35 10.75 1.46
CA PRO A 98 -23.07 9.31 1.47
C PRO A 98 -22.86 8.83 2.91
N THR A 99 -23.47 7.70 3.25
CA THR A 99 -23.38 7.10 4.59
C THR A 99 -22.63 5.78 4.51
N LEU A 100 -21.80 5.49 5.52
CA LEU A 100 -21.08 4.23 5.60
C LEU A 100 -22.04 3.05 5.83
N THR A 101 -21.85 1.96 5.09
CA THR A 101 -22.59 0.70 5.24
C THR A 101 -21.97 -0.25 6.27
N LYS A 102 -20.77 0.08 6.76
CA LYS A 102 -19.98 -0.67 7.74
C LYS A 102 -19.41 0.28 8.80
N PRO A 103 -19.01 -0.24 9.98
CA PRO A 103 -18.18 0.53 10.91
C PRO A 103 -16.94 1.10 10.22
N LYS A 104 -16.49 2.30 10.61
CA LYS A 104 -15.39 3.01 9.92
C LYS A 104 -14.10 2.18 9.86
N GLN A 105 -13.83 1.37 10.88
CA GLN A 105 -12.68 0.45 10.96
C GLN A 105 -12.70 -0.62 9.87
N LEU A 106 -13.89 -0.99 9.40
CA LEU A 106 -14.12 -1.99 8.36
C LEU A 106 -14.39 -1.36 6.98
N ALA A 107 -14.31 -0.03 6.87
CA ALA A 107 -14.60 0.71 5.65
C ALA A 107 -13.34 1.28 4.98
N VAL A 108 -12.25 1.43 5.72
CA VAL A 108 -10.98 1.97 5.21
C VAL A 108 -10.29 0.93 4.31
N ASN A 109 -9.92 1.35 3.09
CA ASN A 109 -9.10 0.59 2.15
C ASN A 109 -7.61 0.71 2.47
N LYS A 110 -7.15 1.94 2.78
CA LYS A 110 -5.74 2.20 3.11
C LYS A 110 -5.54 3.40 4.03
N ILE A 111 -4.39 3.38 4.70
CA ILE A 111 -3.86 4.49 5.50
C ILE A 111 -2.53 4.91 4.87
N GLY A 112 -2.31 6.20 4.67
CA GLY A 112 -1.11 6.73 3.99
C GLY A 112 -0.92 8.23 4.19
N HIS A 113 0.18 8.85 3.77
CA HIS A 113 1.32 8.26 3.06
C HIS A 113 2.64 8.37 3.84
N SER A 114 2.62 8.86 5.09
CA SER A 114 3.81 9.16 5.90
C SER A 114 3.88 8.40 7.24
N LEU A 115 3.32 7.18 7.32
CA LEU A 115 3.44 6.34 8.53
C LEU A 115 4.91 6.07 8.92
N HIS A 116 5.81 5.90 7.96
CA HIS A 116 7.23 5.69 8.20
C HIS A 116 7.93 6.85 8.94
N THR A 117 7.35 8.06 8.92
CA THR A 117 7.87 9.22 9.64
C THR A 117 7.06 9.53 10.89
N LEU A 118 5.74 9.37 10.81
CA LEU A 118 4.81 9.88 11.84
C LEU A 118 4.35 8.81 12.84
N SER A 119 4.57 7.52 12.57
CA SER A 119 4.23 6.44 13.48
C SER A 119 5.48 5.67 13.94
N PRO A 120 5.77 5.60 15.25
CA PRO A 120 6.92 4.87 15.76
C PRO A 120 6.95 3.39 15.33
N ALA A 121 5.80 2.71 15.33
CA ALA A 121 5.72 1.29 14.95
C ALA A 121 6.17 1.08 13.49
N PHE A 122 5.67 1.91 12.57
CA PHE A 122 6.02 1.81 11.14
C PHE A 122 7.40 2.37 10.83
N SER A 123 7.84 3.42 11.53
CA SER A 123 9.21 3.94 11.45
C SER A 123 10.23 2.84 11.79
N ASN A 124 10.01 2.10 12.89
CA ASN A 124 10.93 1.06 13.35
C ASN A 124 11.14 -0.04 12.31
N ILE A 125 10.09 -0.45 11.58
CA ILE A 125 10.24 -1.48 10.56
C ILE A 125 10.75 -0.94 9.22
N SER A 126 10.48 0.34 8.91
CA SER A 126 10.81 0.97 7.62
C SER A 126 12.23 1.55 7.60
N LEU A 127 12.56 2.37 8.59
CA LEU A 127 13.82 3.10 8.72
C LEU A 127 14.84 2.29 9.53
N SER A 128 15.05 1.04 9.12
CA SER A 128 15.88 0.08 9.85
C SER A 128 17.21 -0.18 9.15
N ALA A 129 18.25 -0.52 9.94
CA ALA A 129 19.54 -0.90 9.39
C ALA A 129 19.47 -2.16 8.50
N ARG A 130 18.45 -3.02 8.67
CA ARG A 130 18.23 -4.20 7.81
C ARG A 130 17.74 -3.79 6.41
N ASN A 131 16.80 -2.86 6.32
CA ASN A 131 16.32 -2.35 5.03
C ASN A 131 17.42 -1.55 4.33
N ALA A 132 18.17 -0.73 5.08
CA ALA A 132 19.30 0.01 4.53
C ALA A 132 20.39 -0.92 3.96
N ALA A 133 20.65 -2.06 4.60
CA ALA A 133 21.58 -3.06 4.08
C ALA A 133 21.07 -3.73 2.79
N ILE A 134 19.77 -4.06 2.72
CA ILE A 134 19.15 -4.58 1.49
C ILE A 134 19.23 -3.53 0.36
N ALA A 135 18.87 -2.28 0.64
CA ALA A 135 18.93 -1.21 -0.35
C ALA A 135 20.37 -1.03 -0.89
N LYS A 136 21.39 -1.10 -0.03
CA LYS A 136 22.79 -1.10 -0.47
C LYS A 136 23.13 -2.29 -1.37
N SER A 137 22.65 -3.50 -1.05
CA SER A 137 22.82 -4.67 -1.94
C SER A 137 22.16 -4.46 -3.31
N LEU A 138 21.07 -3.69 -3.39
CA LEU A 138 20.39 -3.33 -4.63
C LEU A 138 21.05 -2.16 -5.38
N GLY A 139 22.13 -1.58 -4.84
CA GLY A 139 22.90 -0.50 -5.48
C GLY A 139 22.49 0.92 -5.08
N PHE A 140 21.63 1.11 -4.07
CA PHE A 140 21.31 2.45 -3.60
C PHE A 140 22.49 3.09 -2.86
N ALA A 141 22.90 4.28 -3.30
CA ALA A 141 23.93 5.07 -2.64
C ALA A 141 23.37 5.81 -1.40
N ASP A 142 22.22 6.46 -1.54
CA ASP A 142 21.51 7.19 -0.48
C ASP A 142 20.01 6.82 -0.51
N PRO A 143 19.62 5.65 0.04
CA PRO A 143 18.23 5.21 0.00
C PRO A 143 17.35 6.10 0.89
N ARG A 144 16.24 6.57 0.32
CA ARG A 144 15.20 7.36 1.01
C ARG A 144 13.85 6.66 0.93
N VAL A 145 13.04 6.80 1.97
CA VAL A 145 11.64 6.35 1.95
C VAL A 145 10.79 7.52 1.49
N LEU A 146 10.14 7.37 0.34
CA LEU A 146 9.29 8.40 -0.26
C LEU A 146 7.83 8.29 0.21
N GLN A 147 7.36 7.07 0.46
CA GLN A 147 5.98 6.78 0.77
C GLN A 147 5.87 5.50 1.61
N SER A 148 4.89 5.46 2.51
CA SER A 148 4.48 4.26 3.24
C SER A 148 2.96 4.19 3.35
N MET A 149 2.40 3.01 3.23
CA MET A 149 0.97 2.77 3.37
C MET A 149 0.71 1.51 4.18
N VAL A 150 -0.45 1.46 4.83
CA VAL A 150 -1.08 0.22 5.29
C VAL A 150 -2.26 -0.06 4.38
N ILE A 151 -2.32 -1.26 3.81
CA ILE A 151 -3.41 -1.69 2.94
C ILE A 151 -4.31 -2.62 3.74
N CYS A 152 -5.55 -2.20 3.96
CA CYS A 152 -6.58 -2.97 4.63
C CYS A 152 -7.37 -3.75 3.58
N LYS A 153 -7.18 -5.08 3.53
CA LYS A 153 -8.02 -5.97 2.71
C LYS A 153 -9.27 -6.36 3.50
N GLN A 154 -10.25 -5.45 3.49
CA GLN A 154 -11.48 -5.62 4.26
C GLN A 154 -12.25 -6.86 3.81
N PRO A 155 -12.82 -7.65 4.74
CA PRO A 155 -13.65 -8.78 4.38
C PRO A 155 -14.88 -8.29 3.60
N SER A 156 -15.23 -9.04 2.55
CA SER A 156 -16.38 -8.80 1.67
C SER A 156 -16.32 -7.57 0.76
N ILE A 157 -15.71 -6.46 1.17
CA ILE A 157 -15.68 -5.21 0.39
C ILE A 157 -14.27 -4.79 -0.08
N GLY A 158 -13.25 -5.59 0.22
CA GLY A 158 -11.87 -5.28 -0.15
C GLY A 158 -11.67 -5.22 -1.67
N GLY A 159 -11.47 -4.01 -2.20
CA GLY A 159 -11.34 -3.78 -3.63
C GLY A 159 -10.15 -4.51 -4.25
N ALA A 160 -10.31 -5.04 -5.47
CA ALA A 160 -9.19 -5.57 -6.23
C ALA A 160 -8.24 -4.42 -6.64
N VAL A 161 -6.94 -4.67 -6.60
CA VAL A 161 -5.95 -3.74 -7.17
C VAL A 161 -5.62 -4.25 -8.58
N PRO A 162 -5.92 -3.49 -9.65
CA PRO A 162 -5.56 -3.87 -11.01
C PRO A 162 -4.05 -4.05 -11.19
N ASN A 163 -3.65 -4.77 -12.24
CA ASN A 163 -2.24 -4.91 -12.60
C ASN A 163 -1.68 -3.52 -12.94
N HIS A 164 -0.54 -3.17 -12.34
CA HIS A 164 0.10 -1.86 -12.53
C HIS A 164 1.62 -1.98 -12.34
N ARG A 165 2.32 -0.86 -12.55
CA ARG A 165 3.73 -0.69 -12.17
C ARG A 165 3.86 0.55 -11.29
N ASP A 166 4.52 0.41 -10.16
CA ASP A 166 4.69 1.54 -9.21
C ASP A 166 5.40 2.73 -9.85
N SER A 167 6.31 2.51 -10.81
CA SER A 167 7.03 3.58 -11.50
C SER A 167 6.13 4.49 -12.37
N GLU A 168 4.89 4.09 -12.64
CA GLU A 168 3.89 4.96 -13.31
C GLU A 168 3.32 6.01 -12.34
N PHE A 169 3.40 5.75 -11.02
CA PHE A 169 2.97 6.67 -9.97
C PHE A 169 4.16 7.36 -9.29
N LEU A 170 5.25 6.63 -9.07
CA LEU A 170 6.47 7.08 -8.40
C LEU A 170 7.61 7.18 -9.43
N TYR A 171 7.44 8.08 -10.40
CA TYR A 171 8.33 8.18 -11.54
C TYR A 171 9.71 8.76 -11.18
N THR A 172 10.76 8.12 -11.70
CA THR A 172 12.13 8.63 -11.77
C THR A 172 12.77 8.23 -13.10
N ASP A 173 13.81 8.95 -13.51
CA ASP A 173 14.56 8.66 -14.74
C ASP A 173 16.07 8.59 -14.46
N PRO A 174 16.71 7.40 -14.53
CA PRO A 174 16.09 6.09 -14.77
C PRO A 174 15.22 5.62 -13.58
N PRO A 175 14.28 4.66 -13.80
CA PRO A 175 13.46 4.11 -12.72
C PRO A 175 14.32 3.55 -11.58
N SER A 176 14.04 4.00 -10.36
CA SER A 176 14.86 3.71 -9.18
C SER A 176 14.06 3.32 -7.95
N ALA A 177 12.74 3.47 -7.95
CA ALA A 177 11.89 3.08 -6.82
C ALA A 177 11.84 1.55 -6.65
N VAL A 178 11.92 1.08 -5.40
CA VAL A 178 11.74 -0.32 -5.02
C VAL A 178 10.73 -0.39 -3.87
N GLY A 179 9.77 -1.30 -3.97
CA GLY A 179 8.75 -1.53 -2.95
C GLY A 179 9.19 -2.53 -1.89
N TRP A 180 8.99 -2.17 -0.61
CA TRP A 180 8.99 -3.11 0.50
C TRP A 180 7.54 -3.39 0.89
N TRP A 181 7.12 -4.64 0.70
CA TRP A 181 5.79 -5.10 1.10
C TRP A 181 5.93 -6.09 2.25
N PHE A 182 5.31 -5.76 3.39
CA PHE A 182 5.33 -6.60 4.59
C PHE A 182 3.95 -7.20 4.82
N ALA A 183 3.87 -8.54 4.94
CA ALA A 183 2.68 -9.21 5.42
C ALA A 183 2.51 -8.94 6.92
N LEU A 184 1.48 -8.18 7.30
CA LEU A 184 1.09 -8.03 8.71
C LEU A 184 0.11 -9.11 9.17
N GLN A 185 -0.50 -9.82 8.21
CA GLN A 185 -1.32 -11.01 8.38
C GLN A 185 -1.00 -11.98 7.24
N ASP A 186 -1.34 -13.25 7.41
CA ASP A 186 -1.14 -14.26 6.37
C ASP A 186 -1.81 -13.85 5.06
N ALA A 187 -1.04 -13.85 3.97
CA ALA A 187 -1.51 -13.45 2.64
C ALA A 187 -1.44 -14.65 1.69
N GLY A 188 -2.60 -15.20 1.35
CA GLY A 188 -2.76 -16.32 0.42
C GLY A 188 -3.75 -16.04 -0.71
N PRO A 189 -3.93 -17.00 -1.63
CA PRO A 189 -4.84 -16.85 -2.77
C PRO A 189 -6.29 -16.56 -2.39
N GLY A 190 -6.73 -16.96 -1.19
CA GLY A 190 -8.08 -16.77 -0.68
C GLY A 190 -8.38 -15.39 -0.09
N ASN A 191 -7.37 -14.54 0.14
CA ASN A 191 -7.54 -13.21 0.76
C ASN A 191 -6.76 -12.10 0.05
N ALA A 192 -6.69 -12.20 -1.29
CA ALA A 192 -6.12 -11.18 -2.16
C ALA A 192 -4.61 -10.92 -1.92
N THR A 193 -3.82 -12.00 -1.78
CA THR A 193 -2.35 -11.92 -1.85
C THR A 193 -1.85 -11.32 -3.15
N LEU A 194 -0.58 -10.91 -3.15
CA LEU A 194 0.08 -10.34 -4.32
C LEU A 194 0.19 -11.35 -5.47
N GLY A 195 0.08 -10.85 -6.70
CA GLY A 195 0.45 -11.58 -7.90
C GLY A 195 1.50 -10.81 -8.67
N MET A 196 2.63 -11.45 -8.98
CA MET A 196 3.72 -10.82 -9.74
C MET A 196 3.90 -11.52 -11.10
N TYR A 197 4.28 -10.74 -12.11
CA TYR A 197 4.74 -11.26 -13.38
C TYR A 197 6.28 -11.31 -13.39
N ARG A 198 6.83 -12.52 -13.31
CA ARG A 198 8.29 -12.72 -13.28
C ARG A 198 8.92 -12.10 -14.54
N GLY A 199 9.86 -11.17 -14.36
CA GLY A 199 10.63 -10.56 -15.44
C GLY A 199 9.97 -9.35 -16.13
N SER A 200 8.76 -8.90 -15.73
CA SER A 200 8.10 -7.72 -16.36
C SER A 200 8.96 -6.47 -16.32
N HIS A 201 9.76 -6.31 -15.26
CA HIS A 201 10.61 -5.15 -15.05
C HIS A 201 11.69 -5.00 -16.13
N ARG A 202 12.01 -6.07 -16.87
CA ARG A 202 12.95 -6.06 -18.00
C ARG A 202 12.28 -5.85 -19.36
N GLY A 203 10.95 -5.69 -19.40
CA GLY A 203 10.19 -5.56 -20.64
C GLY A 203 9.97 -6.87 -21.39
N GLU A 204 10.15 -8.03 -20.75
CA GLU A 204 9.79 -9.33 -21.34
C GLU A 204 8.27 -9.41 -21.58
N LYS A 205 7.88 -9.77 -22.80
CA LYS A 205 6.46 -9.95 -23.18
C LYS A 205 6.06 -11.42 -22.99
N GLY A 206 4.88 -11.67 -22.43
CA GLY A 206 4.12 -12.90 -22.63
C GLY A 206 4.37 -14.06 -21.65
N GLY A 207 3.94 -13.93 -20.40
CA GLY A 207 3.85 -15.09 -19.51
C GLY A 207 2.74 -14.94 -18.47
N ARG A 208 2.76 -15.78 -17.44
CA ARG A 208 1.66 -15.91 -16.48
C ARG A 208 2.00 -15.28 -15.13
N VAL A 209 1.06 -14.50 -14.58
CA VAL A 209 1.10 -14.06 -13.18
C VAL A 209 1.04 -15.29 -12.27
N ARG A 210 1.93 -15.37 -11.29
CA ARG A 210 1.85 -16.36 -10.20
C ARG A 210 1.46 -15.63 -8.91
N ARG A 211 0.50 -16.20 -8.20
CA ARG A 211 0.01 -15.75 -6.88
C ARG A 211 0.36 -16.81 -5.87
#